data_AF-A0A975GZI3-F1
#
_entry.id   AF-A0A975GZI3-F1
#
_cell.length_a   1.000
_cell.length_b   1.000
_cell.length_c   1.000
_cell.angle_alpha   90.00
_cell.angle_beta   90.00
_cell.angle_gamma   90.00
#
_symmetry.space_group_name_H-M   'P 1'
#
loop_
_entity.id
_entity.type
_entity.pdbx_description
1 polymer ?
#
loop_
_entity_poly.entity_id
_entity_poly.type
_entity_poly.pdbx_seq_one_letter_code
_entity_poly.pdbx_strand_id
1 'polypeptide(L)'
;MFTLFQIIVIYVVLLIVAYVAPGLKPILYAAIFFILLLYIFSMFLLPFSQTIIELFGIVPGPYVKLLVGSALLFVLSETVAMHIREEGYGSIASLSQLAMKIVILTLWIPHLKAMIETLSSLITK
;
A
#
# COMPACT_ATOMS: atom_id res chain seq x y z
N MET A 1 -20.35 -15.37 -2.40
CA MET A 1 -20.08 -16.61 -3.17
C MET A 1 -19.52 -16.34 -4.55
N PHE A 2 -20.06 -15.38 -5.32
CA PHE A 2 -19.58 -15.05 -6.68
C PHE A 2 -18.12 -14.55 -6.73
N THR A 3 -17.68 -13.77 -5.73
CA THR A 3 -16.31 -13.22 -5.65
C THR A 3 -15.25 -14.28 -5.32
N LEU A 4 -15.55 -15.22 -4.42
CA LEU A 4 -14.65 -16.36 -4.14
C LEU A 4 -14.46 -17.22 -5.39
N PHE A 5 -15.53 -17.43 -6.15
CA PHE A 5 -15.48 -18.14 -7.42
C PHE A 5 -14.61 -17.40 -8.45
N GLN A 6 -14.74 -16.07 -8.58
CA GLN A 6 -13.87 -15.26 -9.46
C GLN A 6 -12.39 -15.32 -9.06
N ILE A 7 -12.07 -15.29 -7.77
CA ILE A 7 -10.69 -15.40 -7.27
C ILE A 7 -10.10 -16.77 -7.62
N ILE A 8 -10.88 -17.85 -7.45
CA ILE A 8 -10.46 -19.21 -7.80
C ILE A 8 -10.23 -19.33 -9.32
N VAL A 9 -11.11 -18.76 -10.13
CA VAL A 9 -10.98 -18.79 -11.60
C VAL A 9 -9.73 -18.02 -12.05
N ILE A 10 -9.45 -16.85 -11.47
CA ILE A 10 -8.23 -16.08 -11.77
C ILE A 10 -6.97 -16.86 -11.36
N TYR A 11 -7.01 -17.55 -10.23
CA TYR A 11 -5.92 -18.40 -9.76
C TYR A 11 -5.65 -19.61 -10.68
N VAL A 12 -6.70 -20.25 -11.19
CA VAL A 12 -6.59 -21.37 -12.13
C VAL A 12 -6.04 -20.90 -13.48
N VAL A 13 -6.48 -19.73 -13.97
CA VAL A 13 -5.94 -19.13 -15.21
C VAL A 13 -4.45 -18.80 -15.06
N LEU A 14 -4.04 -18.31 -13.88
CA LEU A 14 -2.63 -18.07 -13.53
C LEU A 14 -1.78 -19.34 -13.66
N LEU A 15 -2.27 -20.46 -13.11
CA LEU A 15 -1.59 -21.75 -13.18
C LEU A 15 -1.40 -22.24 -14.62
N ILE A 16 -2.39 -22.03 -15.47
CA ILE A 16 -2.34 -22.42 -16.88
C ILE A 16 -1.33 -21.55 -17.65
N VAL A 17 -1.34 -20.24 -17.45
CA VAL A 17 -0.39 -19.33 -18.10
C VAL A 17 1.04 -19.59 -17.63
N ALA A 18 1.21 -19.92 -16.35
CA ALA A 18 2.48 -20.39 -15.79
C ALA A 18 3.03 -21.64 -16.49
N TYR A 19 2.16 -22.55 -16.95
CA TYR A 19 2.57 -23.79 -17.59
C TYR A 19 3.01 -23.60 -19.06
N VAL A 20 2.49 -22.58 -19.75
CA VAL A 20 2.68 -22.37 -21.20
C VAL A 20 3.91 -21.51 -21.53
N ALA A 21 4.33 -20.58 -20.66
CA ALA A 21 5.45 -19.67 -20.92
C ALA A 21 6.34 -19.43 -19.69
N PRO A 22 7.30 -20.32 -19.38
CA PRO A 22 8.12 -20.24 -18.16
C PRO A 22 9.00 -18.99 -18.05
N GLY A 23 9.33 -18.33 -19.17
CA GLY A 23 10.08 -17.06 -19.17
C GLY A 23 9.22 -15.81 -18.89
N LEU A 24 7.91 -15.86 -19.15
CA LEU A 24 6.98 -14.76 -18.84
C LEU A 24 6.33 -14.89 -17.47
N LYS A 25 6.44 -16.06 -16.83
CA LYS A 25 5.88 -16.37 -15.51
C LYS A 25 6.00 -15.22 -14.50
N PRO A 26 7.19 -14.63 -14.27
CA PRO A 26 7.34 -13.67 -13.18
C PRO A 26 6.64 -12.33 -13.47
N ILE A 27 6.64 -11.86 -14.73
CA ILE A 27 5.95 -10.62 -15.14
C ILE A 27 4.44 -10.80 -15.06
N LEU A 28 3.94 -11.94 -15.54
CA LEU A 28 2.51 -12.23 -15.58
C LEU A 28 1.94 -12.45 -14.17
N TYR A 29 2.67 -13.14 -13.30
CA TYR A 29 2.32 -13.27 -11.89
C TYR A 29 2.29 -11.92 -11.19
N ALA A 30 3.33 -11.09 -11.37
CA ALA A 30 3.38 -9.75 -10.79
C ALA A 30 2.21 -8.88 -11.28
N ALA A 31 1.92 -8.89 -12.58
CA ALA A 31 0.82 -8.11 -13.16
C ALA A 31 -0.55 -8.53 -12.60
N ILE A 32 -0.82 -9.84 -12.54
CA ILE A 32 -2.09 -10.34 -12.03
C ILE A 32 -2.18 -10.13 -10.52
N PHE A 33 -1.09 -10.33 -9.77
CA PHE A 33 -1.03 -10.00 -8.35
C PHE A 33 -1.38 -8.54 -8.10
N PHE A 34 -0.80 -7.61 -8.87
CA PHE A 34 -1.13 -6.19 -8.77
C PHE A 34 -2.60 -5.91 -9.08
N ILE A 35 -3.17 -6.53 -10.12
CA ILE A 35 -4.58 -6.39 -10.47
C ILE A 35 -5.48 -6.91 -9.33
N LEU A 36 -5.15 -8.07 -8.77
CA LEU A 36 -5.91 -8.71 -7.70
C LEU A 36 -5.78 -7.92 -6.40
N LEU A 37 -4.59 -7.41 -6.09
CA LEU A 37 -4.34 -6.50 -4.99
C LEU A 37 -5.19 -5.24 -5.12
N LEU A 38 -5.20 -4.60 -6.29
CA LEU A 38 -5.96 -3.37 -6.57
C LEU A 38 -7.47 -3.61 -6.54
N TYR A 39 -7.93 -4.79 -6.96
CA TYR A 39 -9.32 -5.23 -6.82
C TYR A 39 -9.71 -5.44 -5.35
N ILE A 40 -8.89 -6.15 -4.56
CA ILE A 40 -9.13 -6.31 -3.11
C ILE A 40 -9.12 -4.93 -2.44
N PHE A 41 -8.21 -4.05 -2.84
CA PHE A 41 -8.10 -2.70 -2.31
C PHE A 41 -9.34 -1.85 -2.58
N SER A 42 -9.81 -1.85 -3.82
CA SER A 42 -11.02 -1.11 -4.19
C SER A 42 -12.29 -1.73 -3.56
N MET A 43 -12.33 -3.05 -3.40
CA MET A 43 -13.50 -3.73 -2.85
C MET A 43 -13.59 -3.68 -1.32
N PHE A 44 -12.46 -3.77 -0.61
CA PHE A 44 -12.43 -3.77 0.86
C PHE A 44 -12.00 -2.43 1.42
N LEU A 45 -10.97 -1.79 0.85
CA LEU A 45 -10.39 -0.61 1.48
C LEU A 45 -11.20 0.66 1.25
N LEU A 46 -11.82 0.84 0.08
CA LEU A 46 -12.71 1.99 -0.16
C LEU A 46 -13.92 2.02 0.78
N PRO A 47 -14.74 0.94 0.91
CA PRO A 47 -15.89 0.98 1.80
C PRO A 47 -15.50 1.03 3.28
N PHE A 48 -14.38 0.41 3.67
CA PHE A 48 -13.90 0.47 5.06
C PHE A 48 -13.06 1.72 5.36
N SER A 49 -12.64 2.50 4.37
CA SER A 49 -11.84 3.71 4.59
C SER A 49 -12.57 4.70 5.50
N GLN A 50 -13.88 4.88 5.29
CA GLN A 50 -14.72 5.75 6.12
C GLN A 50 -14.84 5.21 7.55
N THR A 51 -15.11 3.91 7.71
CA THR A 51 -15.22 3.26 9.02
C THR A 51 -13.90 3.29 9.80
N ILE A 52 -12.76 3.12 9.12
CA ILE A 52 -11.43 3.25 9.73
C ILE A 52 -11.19 4.70 10.16
N ILE A 53 -11.48 5.67 9.29
CA ILE A 53 -11.35 7.10 9.61
C ILE A 53 -12.23 7.49 10.79
N GLU A 54 -13.43 6.94 10.90
CA GLU A 54 -14.36 7.14 12.01
C GLU A 54 -13.89 6.46 13.31
N LEU A 55 -13.36 5.23 13.24
CA LEU A 55 -12.76 4.54 14.39
C LEU A 55 -11.62 5.37 15.01
N PHE A 56 -10.79 5.98 14.17
CA PHE A 56 -9.69 6.85 14.58
C PHE A 56 -10.12 8.30 14.84
N GLY A 57 -11.39 8.65 14.57
CA GLY A 57 -11.99 9.92 14.98
C GLY A 57 -12.12 10.07 16.50
N ILE A 58 -12.06 8.96 17.23
CA ILE A 58 -12.12 8.91 18.70
C ILE A 58 -10.79 9.31 19.34
N VAL A 59 -9.67 9.23 18.62
CA VAL A 59 -8.35 9.60 19.16
C VAL A 59 -8.11 11.10 18.90
N PRO A 60 -8.08 11.95 19.93
CA PRO A 60 -7.87 13.37 19.76
C PRO A 60 -6.42 13.63 19.31
N GLY A 61 -6.23 14.04 18.06
CA GLY A 61 -4.93 14.47 17.56
C GLY A 61 -4.94 14.81 16.07
N PRO A 62 -4.44 15.99 15.65
CA PRO A 62 -4.47 16.42 14.24
C PRO A 62 -3.67 15.50 13.30
N TYR A 63 -2.76 14.68 13.83
CA TYR A 63 -1.86 13.83 13.06
C TYR A 63 -2.25 12.35 13.04
N VAL A 64 -3.28 11.92 13.77
CA VAL A 64 -3.65 10.49 13.88
C VAL A 64 -4.04 9.91 12.51
N LYS A 65 -4.84 10.64 11.74
CA LYS A 65 -5.23 10.23 10.37
C LYS A 65 -4.01 10.08 9.45
N LEU A 66 -3.03 10.99 9.58
CA LEU A 66 -1.79 10.97 8.81
C LEU A 66 -0.91 9.78 9.20
N LEU A 67 -0.81 9.48 10.51
CA LEU A 67 -0.11 8.31 11.06
C LEU A 67 -0.69 7.00 10.54
N VAL A 68 -1.99 6.82 10.68
CA VAL A 68 -2.69 5.61 10.23
C VAL A 68 -2.55 5.44 8.73
N GLY A 69 -2.78 6.50 7.95
CA GLY A 69 -2.61 6.47 6.49
C GLY A 69 -1.18 6.11 6.07
N SER A 70 -0.18 6.68 6.73
CA SER A 70 1.24 6.39 6.46
C SER A 70 1.61 4.94 6.79
N ALA A 71 1.14 4.42 7.93
CA ALA A 71 1.37 3.04 8.32
C ALA A 71 0.72 2.06 7.33
N LEU A 72 -0.49 2.39 6.86
CA LEU A 72 -1.20 1.58 5.88
C LEU A 72 -0.45 1.54 4.55
N LEU A 73 -0.04 2.71 4.02
CA LEU A 73 0.77 2.82 2.81
C LEU A 73 2.09 2.04 2.91
N PHE A 74 2.73 2.09 4.08
CA PHE A 74 3.97 1.38 4.33
C PHE A 74 3.79 -0.14 4.30
N VAL A 75 2.81 -0.68 5.04
CA VAL A 75 2.52 -2.12 5.09
C VAL A 75 2.19 -2.66 3.69
N LEU A 76 1.46 -1.89 2.89
CA LEU A 76 1.09 -2.29 1.54
C LEU A 76 2.26 -2.29 0.60
N SER A 77 3.09 -1.24 0.66
CA SER A 77 4.32 -1.22 -0.11
C SER A 77 5.25 -2.35 0.28
N GLU A 78 5.30 -2.75 1.55
CA GLU A 78 6.13 -3.90 1.98
C GLU A 78 5.57 -5.22 1.47
N THR A 79 4.26 -5.40 1.53
CA THR A 79 3.59 -6.60 1.00
C THR A 79 3.84 -6.75 -0.50
N VAL A 80 3.72 -5.66 -1.25
CA VAL A 80 3.99 -5.62 -2.69
C VAL A 80 5.48 -5.87 -2.97
N ALA A 81 6.38 -5.23 -2.23
CA ALA A 81 7.82 -5.37 -2.44
C ALA A 81 8.32 -6.78 -2.07
N MET A 82 7.76 -7.40 -1.04
CA MET A 82 8.08 -8.78 -0.66
C MET A 82 7.72 -9.74 -1.79
N HIS A 83 6.53 -9.60 -2.36
CA HIS A 83 6.09 -10.45 -3.47
C HIS A 83 6.95 -10.25 -4.74
N ILE A 84 7.28 -8.99 -5.08
CA ILE A 84 8.19 -8.68 -6.20
C ILE A 84 9.60 -9.29 -5.96
N ARG A 85 10.08 -9.29 -4.71
CA ARG A 85 11.36 -9.91 -4.34
C ARG A 85 11.34 -11.42 -4.55
N GLU A 86 10.27 -12.09 -4.12
CA GLU A 86 10.09 -13.54 -4.24
C GLU A 86 10.06 -14.00 -5.70
N GLU A 87 9.52 -13.18 -6.61
CA GLU A 87 9.48 -13.44 -8.06
C GLU A 87 10.80 -13.09 -8.79
N GLY A 88 11.87 -12.76 -8.05
CA GLY A 88 13.20 -12.49 -8.62
C GLY A 88 13.46 -11.05 -9.04
N TYR A 89 12.54 -10.11 -8.76
CA TYR A 89 12.65 -8.70 -9.11
C TYR A 89 13.13 -7.81 -7.94
N GLY A 90 14.10 -8.28 -7.16
CA GLY A 90 14.56 -7.60 -5.93
C GLY A 90 14.95 -6.13 -6.09
N SER A 91 15.55 -5.74 -7.23
CA SER A 91 15.90 -4.34 -7.52
C SER A 91 14.66 -3.45 -7.67
N ILE A 92 13.60 -3.96 -8.32
CA ILE A 92 12.33 -3.22 -8.51
C ILE A 92 11.60 -3.13 -7.17
N ALA A 93 11.58 -4.19 -6.38
CA ALA A 93 11.03 -4.18 -5.03
C ALA A 93 11.68 -3.12 -4.14
N SER A 94 13.01 -2.99 -4.22
CA SER A 94 13.78 -2.03 -3.44
C SER A 94 13.51 -0.59 -3.89
N LEU A 95 13.42 -0.35 -5.20
CA LEU A 95 13.06 0.95 -5.76
C LEU A 95 11.64 1.37 -5.36
N SER A 96 10.68 0.46 -5.43
CA SER A 96 9.29 0.68 -5.03
C SER A 96 9.17 1.05 -3.55
N GLN A 97 9.89 0.33 -2.68
CA GLN A 97 10.00 0.66 -1.25
C GLN A 97 10.57 2.05 -1.00
N LEU A 98 11.65 2.39 -1.71
CA LEU A 98 12.27 3.70 -1.59
C LEU A 98 11.32 4.82 -2.06
N ALA A 99 10.62 4.61 -3.17
CA ALA A 99 9.62 5.55 -3.67
C ALA A 99 8.48 5.75 -2.66
N MET A 100 7.95 4.69 -2.05
CA MET A 100 6.89 4.83 -1.05
C MET A 100 7.38 5.57 0.20
N LYS A 101 8.59 5.30 0.67
CA LYS A 101 9.18 6.04 1.81
C LYS A 101 9.29 7.53 1.51
N ILE A 102 9.67 7.90 0.28
CA ILE A 102 9.70 9.30 -0.15
C ILE A 102 8.28 9.90 -0.13
N VAL A 103 7.29 9.19 -0.69
CA VAL A 103 5.88 9.65 -0.67
C VAL A 103 5.40 9.90 0.77
N ILE A 104 5.65 8.94 1.67
CA ILE A 104 5.30 9.08 3.08
C ILE A 104 5.99 10.32 3.67
N LEU A 105 7.30 10.48 3.49
CA LEU A 105 8.02 11.66 3.98
C LEU A 105 7.43 12.97 3.43
N THR A 106 7.10 13.03 2.14
CA THR A 106 6.50 14.21 1.52
C THR A 106 5.13 14.55 2.12
N LEU A 107 4.30 13.56 2.45
CA LEU A 107 3.02 13.78 3.14
C LEU A 107 3.19 14.43 4.53
N TRP A 108 4.32 14.17 5.19
CA TRP A 108 4.64 14.71 6.51
C TRP A 108 5.25 16.11 6.49
N ILE A 109 5.87 16.55 5.38
CA ILE A 109 6.56 17.86 5.30
C ILE A 109 5.69 19.05 5.76
N PRO A 110 4.43 19.22 5.30
CA PRO A 110 3.61 20.36 5.72
C PRO A 110 3.33 20.36 7.23
N HIS A 111 3.18 19.17 7.81
CA HIS A 111 2.88 18.97 9.23
C HIS A 111 4.11 19.23 10.10
N LEU A 112 5.28 18.78 9.65
CA LEU A 112 6.56 19.08 10.30
C LEU A 112 6.85 20.58 10.30
N LYS A 113 6.59 21.28 9.19
CA LYS A 113 6.72 22.73 9.10
C LYS A 113 5.83 23.43 10.15
N ALA A 114 4.55 23.06 10.23
CA ALA A 114 3.63 23.63 11.20
C ALA A 114 4.05 23.36 12.66
N MET A 115 4.58 22.17 12.95
CA MET A 115 5.12 21.85 14.28
C MET A 115 6.34 22.73 14.62
N ILE A 116 7.27 22.91 13.68
CA ILE A 116 8.46 23.76 13.87
C ILE A 116 8.05 25.21 14.13
N GLU A 117 7.10 25.75 13.36
CA GLU A 117 6.58 27.11 13.55
C GLU A 117 5.93 27.28 14.93
N THR A 118 5.13 26.31 15.36
CA THR A 118 4.50 26.31 16.69
C THR A 118 5.54 26.29 17.80
N LEU A 119 6.53 25.40 17.72
CA LEU A 119 7.61 25.32 18.70
C LEU A 119 8.46 26.58 18.74
N SER A 120 8.78 27.17 17.57
CA SER A 120 9.53 28.43 17.48
C SER A 120 8.77 29.58 18.14
N SER A 121 7.44 29.62 17.97
CA SER A 121 6.59 30.65 18.59
C SER A 121 6.52 30.56 20.11
N LEU A 122 6.70 29.36 20.67
CA LEU A 122 6.73 29.10 22.11
C LEU A 122 8.08 29.46 22.76
N ILE A 123 9.17 29.39 21.99
CA ILE A 123 10.53 29.71 22.46
C ILE A 123 10.84 31.21 22.35
N THR A 124 10.20 31.91 21.41
CA THR A 124 10.44 33.34 21.12
C THR A 124 9.49 34.27 21.90
N LYS A 125 8.72 33.73 22.84
CA LYS A 125 7.85 34.46 23.78
C LYS A 125 8.45 34.43 25.17
#